data_AF-A0AAU4ETW2-F1
#
_entry.id   AF-A0AAU4ETW2-F1
#
_cell.length_a   1.000
_cell.length_b   1.000
_cell.length_c   1.000
_cell.angle_alpha   90.00
_cell.angle_beta   90.00
_cell.angle_gamma   90.00
#
_symmetry.space_group_name_H-M   'P 1'
#
loop_
_entity.id
_entity.type
_entity.pdbx_description
1 polymer ?
#
loop_
_entity_poly.entity_id
_entity_poly.type
_entity_poly.pdbx_seq_one_letter_code
_entity_poly.pdbx_strand_id
1 'polypeptide(L)'
;MSDDITQQSPLDERYGLVGVRDLSEYAEALTRLLERGRRERCAAVLSEAEAYAAAELLGQFAQVDPLGALNRLAASLAGRIYSRLGA
;
A
#
# COMPACT_ATOMS: atom_id res chain seq x y z
N MET A 1 -2.59 8.23 34.82
CA MET A 1 -3.37 8.92 33.79
C MET A 1 -2.51 8.91 32.54
N SER A 2 -2.90 8.12 31.54
CA SER A 2 -2.18 8.00 30.26
C SER A 2 -2.60 9.15 29.37
N ASP A 3 -1.70 10.09 29.15
CA ASP A 3 -1.80 11.01 28.03
C ASP A 3 -1.35 10.25 26.78
N ASP A 4 -2.29 9.51 26.18
CA ASP A 4 -2.17 8.97 24.81
C ASP A 4 -2.22 10.15 23.85
N ILE A 5 -1.08 10.80 23.66
CA ILE A 5 -0.91 11.76 22.58
C ILE A 5 -1.01 10.95 21.31
N THR A 6 -2.16 11.05 20.64
CA THR A 6 -2.33 10.81 19.20
C THR A 6 -1.30 11.65 18.44
N GLN A 7 -0.05 11.18 18.39
CA GLN A 7 0.93 11.63 17.43
C GLN A 7 0.48 11.06 16.09
N GLN A 8 -0.45 11.78 15.45
CA GLN A 8 -0.77 11.56 14.04
C GLN A 8 0.55 11.64 13.27
N SER A 9 0.90 10.56 12.56
CA SER A 9 2.16 10.52 11.83
C SER A 9 2.12 11.63 10.76
N PRO A 10 3.16 12.46 10.63
CA PRO A 10 3.24 13.46 9.54
C PRO A 10 3.06 12.84 8.15
N LEU A 11 3.30 11.52 8.02
CA LEU A 11 3.05 10.75 6.82
C LEU A 11 1.55 10.56 6.55
N ASP A 12 0.74 10.34 7.59
CA ASP A 12 -0.70 10.15 7.44
C ASP A 12 -1.36 11.44 6.93
N GLU A 13 -0.91 12.61 7.42
CA GLU A 13 -1.39 13.90 6.89
C GLU A 13 -0.99 14.08 5.43
N ARG A 14 0.28 13.84 5.11
CA ARG A 14 0.83 13.98 3.75
C ARG A 14 0.10 13.09 2.72
N TYR A 15 -0.29 11.90 3.14
CA TYR A 15 -0.94 10.91 2.28
C TYR A 15 -2.46 10.84 2.43
N GLY A 16 -3.06 11.73 3.24
CA GLY A 16 -4.50 11.86 3.39
C GLY A 16 -5.17 10.71 4.15
N LEU A 17 -4.45 10.09 5.08
CA LEU A 17 -4.93 9.00 5.95
C LEU A 17 -5.39 9.49 7.33
N VAL A 18 -5.26 10.78 7.63
CA VAL A 18 -5.73 11.37 8.90
C VAL A 18 -7.26 11.36 8.99
N GLY A 19 -7.75 11.00 10.18
CA GLY A 19 -9.17 11.11 10.53
C GLY A 19 -10.05 10.01 9.94
N VAL A 20 -9.46 9.00 9.30
CA VAL A 20 -10.12 7.77 8.85
C VAL A 20 -10.61 6.98 10.06
N ARG A 21 -11.90 6.60 10.06
CA ARG A 21 -12.59 6.10 11.26
C ARG A 21 -12.80 4.59 11.25
N ASP A 22 -12.76 3.98 10.08
CA ASP A 22 -12.93 2.54 9.93
C ASP A 22 -12.11 1.94 8.77
N LEU A 23 -12.11 0.61 8.71
CA LEU A 23 -11.38 -0.18 7.72
C LEU A 23 -11.85 0.06 6.28
N SER A 24 -13.12 0.39 6.07
CA SER A 24 -13.67 0.65 4.73
C SER A 24 -13.18 2.01 4.23
N GLU A 25 -13.28 3.05 5.04
CA GLU A 25 -12.73 4.38 4.76
C GLU A 25 -11.21 4.31 4.54
N TYR A 26 -10.51 3.49 5.32
CA TYR A 26 -9.06 3.28 5.17
C TYR A 26 -8.70 2.63 3.84
N ALA A 27 -9.44 1.58 3.46
CA ALA A 27 -9.23 0.91 2.18
C ALA A 27 -9.53 1.84 0.99
N GLU A 28 -10.55 2.70 1.08
CA GLU A 28 -10.83 3.71 0.07
C GLU A 28 -9.72 4.76 -0.03
N ALA A 29 -9.24 5.28 1.10
CA ALA A 29 -8.15 6.25 1.13
C ALA A 29 -6.88 5.69 0.49
N LEU A 30 -6.51 4.45 0.82
CA LEU A 30 -5.40 3.74 0.18
C LEU A 30 -5.61 3.55 -1.33
N THR A 31 -6.83 3.24 -1.75
CA THR A 31 -7.16 3.09 -3.19
C THR A 31 -6.92 4.41 -3.93
N ARG A 32 -7.40 5.53 -3.41
CA ARG A 32 -7.18 6.87 -4.00
C ARG A 32 -5.70 7.23 -4.05
N LEU A 33 -4.95 6.92 -2.99
CA LEU A 33 -3.51 7.15 -2.93
C LEU A 33 -2.76 6.36 -4.01
N LEU A 34 -3.16 5.11 -4.26
CA LEU A 34 -2.57 4.28 -5.32
C LEU A 34 -2.90 4.80 -6.71
N GLU A 35 -4.11 5.27 -6.96
CA GLU A 35 -4.45 5.91 -8.23
C GLU A 35 -3.63 7.16 -8.49
N ARG A 36 -3.40 7.96 -7.44
CA ARG A 36 -2.49 9.11 -7.50
C ARG A 36 -1.06 8.66 -7.83
N GLY A 37 -0.52 7.68 -7.11
CA GLY A 37 0.83 7.16 -7.34
C GLY A 37 1.05 6.56 -8.74
N ARG A 38 -0.01 6.07 -9.40
CA ARG A 38 0.08 5.61 -10.81
C ARG A 38 0.34 6.74 -11.81
N ARG A 39 -0.05 7.97 -11.49
CA ARG A 39 0.07 9.14 -12.37
C ARG A 39 1.37 9.91 -12.13
N GLU A 40 2.00 9.70 -10.97
CA GLU A 40 3.25 10.37 -10.58
C GLU A 40 4.48 9.71 -11.24
N ARG A 41 5.51 10.49 -11.54
CA ARG A 41 6.80 9.95 -12.02
C ARG A 41 7.47 9.23 -10.85
N CYS A 42 7.60 7.90 -10.96
CA CYS A 42 8.25 7.11 -9.93
C CYS A 42 9.77 7.37 -9.91
N ALA A 43 10.30 7.74 -8.73
CA ALA A 43 11.70 7.49 -8.43
C ALA A 43 11.85 6.01 -8.04
N ALA A 44 12.91 5.34 -8.47
CA ALA A 44 13.23 4.00 -7.98
C ALA A 44 13.70 4.12 -6.53
N VAL A 45 12.87 3.66 -5.59
CA VAL A 45 13.16 3.71 -4.14
C VAL A 45 13.76 2.38 -3.65
N LEU A 46 13.47 1.28 -4.34
CA LEU A 46 13.95 -0.07 -4.01
C LEU A 46 14.99 -0.54 -5.03
N SER A 47 15.96 -1.32 -4.57
CA SER A 47 16.77 -2.16 -5.44
C SER A 47 15.92 -3.25 -6.10
N GLU A 48 16.42 -3.86 -7.17
CA GLU A 48 15.74 -4.92 -7.89
C GLU A 48 15.37 -6.11 -6.99
N ALA A 49 16.32 -6.55 -6.14
CA ALA A 49 16.11 -7.65 -5.21
C ALA A 49 15.05 -7.33 -4.14
N GLU A 50 15.06 -6.11 -3.59
CA GLU A 50 14.04 -5.66 -2.63
C GLU A 50 12.66 -5.57 -3.28
N ALA A 51 12.58 -5.07 -4.51
CA ALA A 51 11.34 -5.01 -5.26
C ALA A 51 10.77 -6.42 -5.51
N TYR A 52 11.62 -7.37 -5.92
CA TYR A 52 11.22 -8.77 -6.10
C TYR A 52 10.72 -9.39 -4.78
N ALA A 53 11.48 -9.26 -3.69
CA ALA A 53 11.09 -9.79 -2.38
C ALA A 53 9.76 -9.20 -1.88
N ALA A 54 9.53 -7.89 -2.09
CA ALA A 54 8.27 -7.25 -1.75
C ALA A 54 7.10 -7.81 -2.59
N ALA A 55 7.31 -8.04 -3.88
CA ALA A 55 6.29 -8.62 -4.76
C ALA A 55 5.90 -10.04 -4.32
N GLU A 56 6.88 -10.87 -3.94
CA GLU A 56 6.64 -12.22 -3.42
C GLU A 56 5.80 -12.22 -2.14
N LEU A 57 6.19 -11.39 -1.16
CA LEU A 57 5.45 -11.29 0.10
C LEU A 57 4.01 -10.80 -0.10
N LEU A 58 3.80 -9.81 -0.99
CA LEU A 58 2.47 -9.33 -1.34
C LEU A 58 1.65 -10.40 -2.07
N GLY A 59 2.27 -11.18 -2.95
CA GLY A 59 1.63 -12.29 -3.64
C GLY A 59 1.16 -13.39 -2.67
N GLN A 60 2.02 -13.76 -1.71
CA GLN A 60 1.67 -14.72 -0.65
C GLN A 60 0.54 -14.20 0.23
N PHE A 61 0.61 -12.94 0.65
CA PHE A 61 -0.46 -12.31 1.42
C PHE A 61 -1.78 -12.31 0.64
N ALA A 62 -1.75 -12.00 -0.66
CA ALA A 62 -2.95 -11.99 -1.49
C ALA A 62 -3.67 -13.36 -1.56
N GLN A 63 -2.96 -14.47 -1.39
CA GLN A 63 -3.54 -15.81 -1.45
C GLN A 63 -4.31 -16.19 -0.16
N VAL A 64 -4.04 -15.52 0.97
CA VAL A 64 -4.68 -15.84 2.26
C VAL A 64 -6.19 -15.61 2.23
N ASP A 65 -6.63 -14.51 1.62
CA ASP A 65 -8.05 -14.22 1.37
C ASP A 65 -8.20 -13.51 0.01
N PRO A 66 -8.38 -14.25 -1.10
CA PRO A 66 -8.41 -13.66 -2.45
C PRO A 66 -9.56 -12.67 -2.70
N LEU A 67 -10.59 -12.67 -1.86
CA LEU A 67 -11.75 -11.77 -2.01
C LEU A 67 -11.62 -10.52 -1.13
N GLY A 68 -10.79 -10.58 -0.09
CA GLY A 68 -10.47 -9.46 0.78
C GLY A 68 -9.94 -8.24 0.01
N ALA A 69 -10.46 -7.06 0.34
CA ALA A 69 -10.09 -5.83 -0.36
C ALA A 69 -8.57 -5.55 -0.31
N LEU A 70 -7.95 -5.77 0.85
CA LEU A 70 -6.50 -5.58 1.04
C LEU A 70 -5.67 -6.63 0.31
N ASN A 71 -6.13 -7.88 0.24
CA ASN A 71 -5.46 -8.96 -0.47
C ASN A 71 -5.50 -8.74 -1.99
N ARG A 72 -6.63 -8.28 -2.53
CA ARG A 72 -6.74 -7.85 -3.93
C ARG A 72 -5.82 -6.67 -4.24
N LEU A 73 -5.68 -5.75 -3.31
CA LEU A 73 -4.74 -4.64 -3.41
C LEU A 73 -3.30 -5.15 -3.49
N ALA A 74 -2.94 -6.06 -2.58
CA ALA A 74 -1.62 -6.70 -2.56
C ALA A 74 -1.34 -7.45 -3.87
N ALA A 75 -2.30 -8.22 -4.39
CA ALA A 75 -2.19 -8.88 -5.70
C ALA A 75 -1.93 -7.87 -6.82
N SER A 76 -2.70 -6.77 -6.86
CA SER A 76 -2.51 -5.72 -7.87
C SER A 76 -1.14 -5.05 -7.76
N LEU A 77 -0.60 -4.90 -6.55
CA LEU A 77 0.71 -4.29 -6.33
C LEU A 77 1.84 -5.22 -6.73
N ALA A 78 1.79 -6.48 -6.28
CA ALA A 78 2.73 -7.53 -6.68
C ALA A 78 2.83 -7.63 -8.21
N GLY A 79 1.69 -7.73 -8.90
CA GLY A 79 1.65 -7.81 -10.37
C GLY A 79 2.31 -6.60 -11.06
N ARG A 80 2.09 -5.37 -10.56
CA ARG A 80 2.74 -4.18 -11.12
C ARG A 80 4.25 -4.16 -10.90
N ILE A 81 4.71 -4.65 -9.75
CA ILE A 81 6.14 -4.75 -9.47
C ILE A 81 6.77 -5.77 -10.42
N TYR A 82 6.19 -6.97 -10.56
CA TYR A 82 6.66 -7.97 -11.54
C TYR A 82 6.72 -7.43 -12.97
N SER A 83 5.66 -6.77 -13.45
CA SER A 83 5.66 -6.19 -14.80
C SER A 83 6.74 -5.13 -15.01
N ARG A 84 7.13 -4.40 -13.97
CA ARG A 84 8.24 -3.42 -14.04
C ARG A 84 9.62 -4.06 -14.00
N LEU A 85 9.73 -5.22 -13.35
CA LEU A 85 10.94 -6.04 -13.34
C LEU A 85 11.11 -6.85 -14.65
N GLY A 86 10.07 -6.92 -15.49
CA GLY A 86 10.09 -7.69 -16.73
C GLY A 86 9.80 -9.19 -16.54
N ALA A 87 9.17 -9.55 -15.41
CA ALA A 87 8.73 -10.90 -15.07
C ALA A 87 7.31 -11.20 -15.55
#